data_AF-A0A8T7A2B1-F1
#
_entry.id   AF-A0A8T7A2B1-F1
#
_cell.length_a   1.000
_cell.length_b   1.000
_cell.length_c   1.000
_cell.angle_alpha   90.00
_cell.angle_beta   90.00
_cell.angle_gamma   90.00
#
_symmetry.space_group_name_H-M   'P 1'
#
loop_
_entity.id
_entity.type
_entity.pdbx_description
1 polymer ?
#
loop_
_entity_poly.entity_id
_entity_poly.type
_entity_poly.pdbx_seq_one_letter_code
_entity_poly.pdbx_strand_id
1 'polypeptide(L)'
;MPYSYYKRLPAKDKKIYRASDKISNVSLKNSGELLPFVRGVQSALKSKEKAYVLQASQALVNQLTQQLMISPIKVKVLTSRPHNNYGELHGLYEPISKKTKVAEISVWMLTAKRKQVVAFKTYMRTLFHEVCHHLDYELYKLEDSYHTEGFFKRESSLYKQLVLEVSTRVYE
;
A
#
# COMPACT_ATOMS: atom_id res chain seq x y z
N MET A 1 1.27 22.00 3.24
CA MET A 1 0.18 22.66 4.03
C MET A 1 -0.72 21.56 4.56
N PRO A 2 -1.12 21.56 5.85
CA PRO A 2 -1.95 20.49 6.39
C PRO A 2 -3.32 20.44 5.71
N TYR A 3 -3.85 19.24 5.51
CA TYR A 3 -5.17 19.05 4.88
C TYR A 3 -6.29 19.68 5.70
N SER A 4 -7.41 19.97 5.05
CA SER A 4 -8.55 20.71 5.64
C SER A 4 -9.08 20.11 6.94
N TYR A 5 -9.00 18.78 7.10
CA TYR A 5 -9.45 18.10 8.32
C TYR A 5 -8.52 18.27 9.52
N TYR A 6 -7.24 18.63 9.31
CA TYR A 6 -6.26 18.80 10.38
C TYR A 6 -6.73 19.77 11.47
N LYS A 7 -7.38 20.88 11.08
CA LYS A 7 -7.84 21.90 12.04
C LYS A 7 -8.85 21.34 13.05
N ARG A 8 -9.64 20.35 12.63
CA ARG A 8 -10.68 19.68 13.43
C ARG A 8 -10.15 18.58 14.35
N LEU A 9 -8.88 18.19 14.20
CA LEU A 9 -8.28 17.15 15.03
C LEU A 9 -8.06 17.62 16.48
N PRO A 10 -8.34 16.77 17.48
CA PRO A 10 -7.87 16.93 18.86
C PRO A 10 -6.35 17.14 18.95
N ALA A 11 -5.88 17.71 20.06
CA ALA A 11 -4.45 18.00 20.25
C ALA A 11 -3.55 16.76 20.15
N LYS A 12 -4.03 15.62 20.67
CA LYS A 12 -3.37 14.31 20.57
C LYS A 12 -3.17 13.92 19.10
N ASP A 13 -4.24 13.94 18.32
CA ASP A 13 -4.23 13.52 16.92
C ASP A 13 -3.42 14.48 16.04
N LYS A 14 -3.43 15.78 16.36
CA LYS A 14 -2.52 16.76 15.73
C LYS A 14 -1.04 16.44 15.97
N LYS A 15 -0.68 15.87 17.13
CA LYS A 15 0.69 15.41 17.42
C LYS A 15 1.05 14.21 16.55
N ILE A 16 0.16 13.21 16.46
CA ILE A 16 0.35 12.01 15.63
C ILE A 16 0.45 12.39 14.15
N TYR A 17 -0.46 13.24 13.65
CA TYR A 17 -0.42 13.78 12.29
C TYR A 17 0.94 14.41 11.98
N ARG A 18 1.43 15.31 12.83
CA ARG A 18 2.73 15.97 12.61
C ARG A 18 3.91 14.99 12.68
N ALA A 19 3.83 13.94 13.49
CA ALA A 19 4.84 12.89 13.52
C ALA A 19 4.85 12.11 12.20
N SER A 20 3.67 11.70 11.71
CA SER A 20 3.50 11.05 10.39
C SER A 20 4.04 11.92 9.25
N ASP A 21 3.73 13.23 9.26
CA ASP A 21 4.10 14.15 8.18
C ASP A 21 5.61 14.36 8.02
N LYS A 22 6.38 14.18 9.11
CA LYS A 22 7.85 14.29 9.08
C LYS A 22 8.52 13.11 8.36
N ILE A 23 7.86 11.96 8.29
CA ILE A 23 8.42 10.76 7.67
C ILE A 23 8.01 10.77 6.21
N SER A 24 8.95 10.94 5.29
CA SER A 24 8.64 11.12 3.86
C SER A 24 9.21 10.02 2.96
N ASN A 25 10.02 9.11 3.50
CA ASN A 25 10.72 8.09 2.72
C ASN A 25 10.71 6.75 3.45
N VAL A 26 10.58 5.66 2.70
CA VAL A 26 10.74 4.29 3.21
C VAL A 26 12.14 3.81 2.81
N SER A 27 12.94 3.41 3.79
CA SER A 27 14.32 2.95 3.56
C SER A 27 14.34 1.46 3.20
N LEU A 28 14.43 1.13 1.92
CA LEU A 28 14.65 -0.24 1.46
C LEU A 28 16.15 -0.45 1.19
N LYS A 29 16.78 -1.38 1.91
CA LYS A 29 18.23 -1.64 1.78
C LYS A 29 18.60 -2.26 0.43
N ASN A 30 17.72 -3.07 -0.15
CA ASN A 30 17.95 -3.75 -1.43
C ASN A 30 16.65 -3.80 -2.25
N SER A 31 16.26 -2.67 -2.86
CA SER A 31 15.07 -2.61 -3.74
C SER A 31 15.16 -3.59 -4.92
N GLY A 32 16.39 -3.93 -5.35
CA GLY A 32 16.67 -4.86 -6.44
C GLY A 32 16.08 -6.26 -6.25
N GLU A 33 16.09 -6.78 -5.02
CA GLU A 33 15.54 -8.10 -4.69
C GLU A 33 14.01 -8.16 -4.79
N LEU A 34 13.33 -7.01 -4.72
CA LEU A 34 11.88 -6.91 -4.84
C LEU A 34 11.40 -6.86 -6.31
N LEU A 35 12.28 -6.52 -7.25
CA LEU A 35 11.92 -6.31 -8.67
C LEU A 35 11.29 -7.55 -9.34
N PRO A 36 11.76 -8.79 -9.10
CA PRO A 36 11.10 -9.99 -9.63
C PRO A 36 9.64 -10.12 -9.17
N PHE A 37 9.35 -9.78 -7.91
CA PHE A 37 7.99 -9.83 -7.36
C PHE A 37 7.10 -8.75 -7.97
N VAL A 38 7.62 -7.54 -8.19
CA VAL A 38 6.91 -6.46 -8.89
C VAL A 38 6.54 -6.87 -10.31
N ARG A 39 7.48 -7.48 -11.06
CA ARG A 39 7.21 -8.04 -12.40
C ARG A 39 6.18 -9.15 -12.35
N GLY A 40 6.22 -9.99 -11.31
CA GLY A 40 5.21 -11.02 -11.03
C GLY A 40 3.80 -10.44 -10.93
N VAL A 41 3.62 -9.34 -10.19
CA VAL A 41 2.32 -8.64 -10.10
C VAL A 41 1.90 -8.07 -11.45
N GLN A 42 2.82 -7.48 -12.21
CA GLN A 42 2.52 -6.95 -13.54
C GLN A 42 2.03 -8.04 -14.50
N SER A 43 2.71 -9.19 -14.53
CA SER A 43 2.33 -10.35 -15.34
C SER A 43 1.00 -10.96 -14.88
N ALA A 44 0.79 -11.07 -13.56
CA ALA A 44 -0.45 -11.58 -13.00
C ALA A 44 -1.67 -10.71 -13.40
N LEU A 45 -1.55 -9.38 -13.39
CA LEU A 45 -2.63 -8.50 -13.85
C LEU A 45 -2.97 -8.72 -15.33
N LYS A 46 -1.97 -8.98 -16.19
CA LYS A 46 -2.20 -9.29 -17.62
C LYS A 46 -3.00 -10.58 -17.82
N SER A 47 -2.84 -11.57 -16.93
CA SER A 47 -3.60 -12.82 -16.98
C SER A 47 -5.10 -12.64 -16.70
N LYS A 48 -5.47 -11.55 -16.00
CA LYS A 48 -6.83 -11.28 -15.50
C LYS A 48 -7.36 -12.30 -14.47
N GLU A 49 -6.53 -13.23 -14.03
CA GLU A 49 -6.89 -14.26 -13.05
C GLU A 49 -6.71 -13.75 -11.61
N LYS A 50 -7.81 -13.72 -10.84
CA LYS A 50 -7.79 -13.22 -9.45
C LYS A 50 -6.80 -13.99 -8.57
N ALA A 51 -6.73 -15.31 -8.72
CA ALA A 51 -5.85 -16.15 -7.92
C ALA A 51 -4.37 -15.78 -8.15
N TYR A 52 -3.96 -15.56 -9.39
CA TYR A 52 -2.60 -15.15 -9.71
C TYR A 52 -2.27 -13.75 -9.22
N VAL A 53 -3.21 -12.80 -9.35
CA VAL A 53 -3.01 -11.44 -8.81
C VAL A 53 -2.86 -11.47 -7.29
N LEU A 54 -3.66 -12.29 -6.60
CA LEU A 54 -3.55 -12.49 -5.16
C LEU A 54 -2.20 -13.07 -4.76
N GLN A 55 -1.80 -14.19 -5.39
CA GLN A 55 -0.54 -14.86 -5.08
C GLN A 55 0.66 -13.94 -5.30
N ALA A 56 0.71 -13.26 -6.45
CA ALA A 56 1.81 -12.35 -6.77
C ALA A 56 1.87 -11.15 -5.80
N SER A 57 0.72 -10.59 -5.44
CA SER A 57 0.66 -9.44 -4.52
C SER A 57 1.05 -9.83 -3.10
N GLN A 58 0.61 -11.00 -2.64
CA GLN A 58 1.02 -11.54 -1.34
C GLN A 58 2.53 -11.79 -1.30
N ALA A 59 3.10 -12.36 -2.38
CA ALA A 59 4.53 -12.63 -2.45
C ALA A 59 5.37 -11.35 -2.39
N LEU A 60 4.97 -10.31 -3.15
CA LEU A 60 5.61 -9.00 -3.08
C LEU A 60 5.55 -8.40 -1.68
N VAL A 61 4.37 -8.40 -1.06
CA VAL A 61 4.18 -7.81 0.27
C VAL A 61 4.94 -8.59 1.33
N ASN A 62 4.98 -9.93 1.27
CA ASN A 62 5.78 -10.76 2.17
C ASN A 62 7.26 -10.40 2.12
N GLN A 63 7.83 -10.31 0.91
CA GLN A 63 9.24 -9.97 0.74
C GLN A 63 9.52 -8.55 1.27
N LEU A 64 8.61 -7.61 1.03
CA LEU A 64 8.72 -6.24 1.53
C LEU A 64 8.68 -6.18 3.07
N THR A 65 7.72 -6.85 3.70
CA THR A 65 7.63 -6.90 5.17
C THR A 65 8.83 -7.62 5.80
N GLN A 66 9.32 -8.68 5.15
CA GLN A 66 10.50 -9.41 5.60
C GLN A 66 11.75 -8.52 5.54
N GLN A 67 11.96 -7.80 4.44
CA GLN A 67 13.10 -6.91 4.28
C GLN A 67 13.08 -5.74 5.28
N LEU A 68 11.88 -5.26 5.63
CA LEU A 68 11.66 -4.24 6.65
C LEU A 68 11.64 -4.79 8.08
N MET A 69 11.75 -6.11 8.26
CA MET A 69 11.72 -6.80 9.55
C MET A 69 10.49 -6.46 10.40
N ILE A 70 9.34 -6.36 9.75
CA ILE A 70 8.05 -6.11 10.40
C ILE A 70 7.14 -7.32 10.32
N SER A 71 6.08 -7.32 11.13
CA SER A 71 5.04 -8.34 11.11
C SER A 71 4.49 -8.53 9.69
N PRO A 72 4.16 -9.77 9.28
CA PRO A 72 3.55 -10.01 7.98
C PRO A 72 2.11 -9.46 7.93
N ILE A 73 1.66 -9.13 6.73
CA ILE A 73 0.30 -8.71 6.46
C ILE A 73 -0.32 -9.53 5.32
N LYS A 74 -1.60 -9.85 5.47
CA LYS A 74 -2.32 -10.66 4.48
C LYS A 74 -2.96 -9.76 3.42
N VAL A 75 -2.83 -10.14 2.16
CA VAL A 75 -3.46 -9.46 1.03
C VAL A 75 -4.75 -10.19 0.66
N LYS A 76 -5.80 -9.43 0.32
CA LYS A 76 -7.02 -9.89 -0.30
C LYS A 76 -7.20 -9.15 -1.62
N VAL A 77 -7.47 -9.90 -2.68
CA VAL A 77 -7.82 -9.33 -3.99
C VAL A 77 -9.30 -9.54 -4.24
N LEU A 78 -10.01 -8.43 -4.41
CA LEU A 78 -11.45 -8.40 -4.63
C LEU A 78 -11.74 -8.02 -6.09
N THR A 79 -12.85 -8.53 -6.63
CA THR A 79 -13.24 -8.31 -8.02
C THR A 79 -13.93 -6.97 -8.22
N SER A 80 -14.86 -6.59 -7.35
CA SER A 80 -15.54 -5.29 -7.43
C SER A 80 -15.43 -4.52 -6.12
N ARG A 81 -15.27 -3.20 -6.24
CA ARG A 81 -15.38 -2.26 -5.13
C ARG A 81 -16.81 -2.31 -4.56
N PRO A 82 -16.99 -2.41 -3.23
CA PRO A 82 -18.30 -2.19 -2.61
C PRO A 82 -18.73 -0.72 -2.78
N HIS A 83 -20.02 -0.49 -3.00
CA HIS A 83 -20.61 0.84 -3.26
C HIS A 83 -20.88 1.63 -1.96
N ASN A 84 -19.97 1.62 -0.99
CA ASN A 84 -20.13 2.34 0.28
C ASN A 84 -19.28 3.62 0.34
N ASN A 85 -19.89 4.70 0.85
CA ASN A 85 -19.41 6.09 0.80
C ASN A 85 -18.43 6.48 1.94
N TYR A 86 -17.82 5.53 2.64
CA TYR A 86 -16.85 5.85 3.70
C TYR A 86 -15.41 5.69 3.19
N GLY A 87 -14.69 6.82 3.06
CA GLY A 87 -13.25 6.90 2.78
C GLY A 87 -12.89 7.17 1.30
N GLU A 88 -11.81 7.92 1.08
CA GLU A 88 -11.15 8.15 -0.22
C GLU A 88 -10.51 6.82 -0.72
N LEU A 89 -11.30 5.77 -0.95
CA LEU A 89 -10.86 4.37 -1.03
C LEU A 89 -9.87 4.09 -2.18
N HIS A 90 -8.59 4.06 -1.84
CA HIS A 90 -7.54 3.47 -2.65
C HIS A 90 -7.22 2.02 -2.29
N GLY A 91 -7.80 1.47 -1.22
CA GLY A 91 -7.73 0.10 -0.74
C GLY A 91 -8.44 0.03 0.61
N LEU A 92 -8.27 -1.05 1.38
CA LEU A 92 -8.69 -1.09 2.77
C LEU A 92 -7.64 -1.81 3.61
N TYR A 93 -7.05 -1.10 4.57
CA TYR A 93 -6.24 -1.65 5.63
C TYR A 93 -7.09 -1.98 6.86
N GLU A 94 -6.97 -3.21 7.36
CA GLU A 94 -7.63 -3.69 8.56
C GLU A 94 -6.55 -4.13 9.57
N PRO A 95 -6.37 -3.43 10.70
CA PRO A 95 -5.39 -3.83 11.72
C PRO A 95 -5.82 -5.14 12.41
N ILE A 96 -4.89 -5.73 13.17
CA ILE A 96 -5.18 -6.88 14.03
C ILE A 96 -6.33 -6.54 14.97
N SER A 97 -7.30 -7.45 15.07
CA SER A 97 -8.47 -7.29 15.91
C SER A 97 -8.82 -8.61 16.61
N LYS A 98 -9.82 -8.59 17.49
CA LYS A 98 -10.36 -9.83 18.09
C LYS A 98 -10.85 -10.84 17.04
N LYS A 99 -11.21 -10.38 15.83
CA LYS A 99 -11.71 -11.21 14.72
C LYS A 99 -10.60 -11.63 13.74
N THR A 100 -9.52 -10.85 13.65
CA THR A 100 -8.44 -11.02 12.66
C THR A 100 -7.10 -11.14 13.39
N LYS A 101 -6.49 -12.34 13.38
CA LYS A 101 -5.21 -12.60 14.06
C LYS A 101 -3.99 -11.97 13.37
N VAL A 102 -4.14 -11.55 12.13
CA VAL A 102 -3.13 -10.88 11.30
C VAL A 102 -3.81 -9.68 10.66
N ALA A 103 -3.07 -8.59 10.48
CA ALA A 103 -3.57 -7.44 9.72
C ALA A 103 -3.88 -7.87 8.27
N GLU A 104 -4.81 -7.16 7.62
CA GLU A 104 -5.23 -7.46 6.25
C GLU A 104 -5.25 -6.20 5.38
N ILE A 105 -4.87 -6.35 4.12
CA ILE A 105 -4.98 -5.35 3.06
C ILE A 105 -5.94 -5.89 2.02
N SER A 106 -6.97 -5.12 1.68
CA SER A 106 -7.86 -5.42 0.56
C SER A 106 -7.63 -4.45 -0.59
N VAL A 107 -7.44 -5.01 -1.80
CA VAL A 107 -7.30 -4.26 -3.05
C VAL A 107 -8.22 -4.82 -4.12
N TRP A 108 -8.57 -3.99 -5.11
CA TRP A 108 -9.46 -4.39 -6.20
C TRP A 108 -8.70 -4.54 -7.51
N MET A 109 -8.95 -5.64 -8.22
CA MET A 109 -8.32 -5.88 -9.52
C MET A 109 -9.14 -5.35 -10.69
N LEU A 110 -10.43 -5.05 -10.53
CA LEU A 110 -11.27 -4.49 -11.60
C LEU A 110 -11.70 -3.06 -11.31
N THR A 111 -11.78 -2.26 -12.37
CA THR A 111 -12.33 -0.91 -12.36
C THR A 111 -13.82 -0.92 -11.99
N ALA A 112 -14.25 0.03 -11.16
CA ALA A 112 -15.61 0.05 -10.64
C ALA A 112 -16.69 0.12 -11.75
N LYS A 113 -16.48 0.99 -12.75
CA LYS A 113 -17.46 1.29 -13.82
C LYS A 113 -17.41 0.30 -14.99
N ARG A 114 -16.22 -0.08 -15.45
CA ARG A 114 -16.03 -0.89 -16.68
C ARG A 114 -15.76 -2.37 -16.41
N LYS A 115 -15.52 -2.76 -15.14
CA LYS A 115 -15.13 -4.13 -14.73
C LYS A 115 -13.91 -4.69 -15.49
N GLN A 116 -13.08 -3.79 -16.04
CA GLN A 116 -11.82 -4.13 -16.68
C GLN A 116 -10.71 -4.20 -15.64
N VAL A 117 -9.68 -5.02 -15.88
CA VAL A 117 -8.51 -5.07 -15.01
C VAL A 117 -7.89 -3.68 -14.87
N VAL A 118 -7.61 -3.27 -13.63
CA VAL A 118 -7.00 -1.96 -13.34
C VAL A 118 -5.60 -1.90 -13.95
N ALA A 119 -5.20 -0.69 -14.37
CA ALA A 119 -3.84 -0.48 -14.86
C ALA A 119 -2.82 -0.85 -13.77
N PHE A 120 -1.70 -1.47 -14.16
CA PHE A 120 -0.63 -1.88 -13.25
C PHE A 120 -0.18 -0.75 -12.31
N LYS A 121 0.08 0.44 -12.86
CA LYS A 121 0.43 1.63 -12.07
C LYS A 121 -0.60 1.94 -10.99
N THR A 122 -1.89 1.91 -11.34
CA THR A 122 -2.97 2.18 -10.39
C THR A 122 -3.02 1.12 -9.30
N TYR A 123 -2.91 -0.16 -9.67
CA TYR A 123 -2.89 -1.27 -8.70
C TYR A 123 -1.74 -1.16 -7.71
N MET A 124 -0.52 -0.88 -8.19
CA MET A 124 0.66 -0.77 -7.33
C MET A 124 0.57 0.41 -6.37
N ARG A 125 0.06 1.55 -6.81
CA ARG A 125 -0.17 2.72 -5.94
C ARG A 125 -1.18 2.41 -4.84
N THR A 126 -2.28 1.74 -5.21
CA THR A 126 -3.27 1.22 -4.27
C THR A 126 -2.65 0.26 -3.26
N LEU A 127 -1.89 -0.74 -3.70
CA LEU A 127 -1.27 -1.70 -2.81
C LEU A 127 -0.27 -1.04 -1.86
N PHE A 128 0.58 -0.15 -2.36
CA PHE A 128 1.58 0.55 -1.54
C PHE A 128 0.95 1.56 -0.59
N HIS A 129 -0.19 2.17 -0.93
CA HIS A 129 -0.96 2.99 0.00
C HIS A 129 -1.36 2.19 1.24
N GLU A 130 -1.96 1.02 1.05
CA GLU A 130 -2.36 0.17 2.17
C GLU A 130 -1.17 -0.44 2.93
N VAL A 131 -0.07 -0.73 2.23
CA VAL A 131 1.19 -1.11 2.90
C VAL A 131 1.71 0.04 3.77
N CYS A 132 1.65 1.30 3.32
CA CYS A 132 2.06 2.45 4.14
C CYS A 132 1.25 2.56 5.43
N HIS A 133 -0.05 2.26 5.42
CA HIS A 133 -0.82 2.13 6.65
C HIS A 133 -0.23 1.08 7.59
N HIS A 134 0.15 -0.08 7.06
CA HIS A 134 0.83 -1.10 7.86
C HIS A 134 2.18 -0.63 8.43
N LEU A 135 2.99 0.08 7.62
CA LEU A 135 4.28 0.64 8.05
C LEU A 135 4.11 1.65 9.18
N ASP A 136 3.08 2.48 9.13
CA ASP A 136 2.81 3.48 10.16
C ASP A 136 2.68 2.83 11.54
N TYR A 137 1.96 1.71 11.63
CA TYR A 137 1.80 0.97 12.89
C TYR A 137 3.02 0.11 13.22
N GLU A 138 3.53 -0.69 12.28
CA GLU A 138 4.52 -1.72 12.59
C GLU A 138 5.96 -1.22 12.53
N LEU A 139 6.30 -0.32 11.60
CA LEU A 139 7.66 0.18 11.43
C LEU A 139 7.88 1.49 12.21
N TYR A 140 6.97 2.45 12.04
CA TYR A 140 7.10 3.79 12.60
C TYR A 140 6.43 3.96 13.97
N LYS A 141 5.71 2.93 14.44
CA LYS A 141 5.06 2.86 15.76
C LYS A 141 4.16 4.07 16.04
N LEU A 142 3.49 4.57 15.01
CA LEU A 142 2.48 5.62 15.13
C LEU A 142 1.20 5.04 15.75
N GLU A 143 0.58 5.80 16.64
CA GLU A 143 -0.69 5.39 17.28
C GLU A 143 -1.87 5.37 16.31
N ASP A 144 -1.79 6.15 15.23
CA ASP A 144 -2.80 6.22 14.19
C ASP A 144 -2.16 6.60 12.84
N SER A 145 -2.83 6.27 11.74
CA SER A 145 -2.32 6.48 10.38
C SER A 145 -3.16 7.50 9.62
N TYR A 146 -2.66 8.74 9.58
CA TYR A 146 -3.27 9.85 8.86
C TYR A 146 -2.68 10.02 7.46
N HIS A 147 -3.53 10.35 6.49
CA HIS A 147 -3.17 10.77 5.13
C HIS A 147 -2.51 12.14 5.11
N THR A 148 -1.28 12.23 5.62
CA THR A 148 -0.45 13.45 5.63
C THR A 148 0.34 13.61 4.33
N GLU A 149 0.99 14.76 4.13
CA GLU A 149 1.89 14.92 2.98
C GLU A 149 3.05 13.93 3.07
N GLY A 150 3.58 13.70 4.27
CA GLY A 150 4.55 12.64 4.57
C GLY A 150 4.06 11.25 4.18
N PHE A 151 2.81 10.90 4.49
CA PHE A 151 2.21 9.62 4.10
C PHE A 151 2.23 9.42 2.58
N PHE A 152 1.75 10.40 1.80
CA PHE A 152 1.77 10.30 0.34
C PHE A 152 3.20 10.28 -0.22
N LYS A 153 4.16 10.95 0.43
CA LYS A 153 5.58 10.85 0.06
C LYS A 153 6.16 9.46 0.33
N ARG A 154 5.78 8.79 1.43
CA ARG A 154 6.17 7.39 1.71
C ARG A 154 5.65 6.43 0.63
N GLU A 155 4.38 6.56 0.24
CA GLU A 155 3.81 5.76 -0.86
C GLU A 155 4.59 6.02 -2.16
N SER A 156 4.83 7.29 -2.48
CA SER A 156 5.57 7.68 -3.68
C SER A 156 7.01 7.17 -3.67
N SER A 157 7.66 7.15 -2.48
CA SER A 157 8.98 6.58 -2.26
C SER A 157 9.01 5.10 -2.62
N LEU A 158 8.09 4.28 -2.10
CA LEU A 158 7.98 2.86 -2.47
C LEU A 158 7.74 2.69 -3.97
N TYR A 159 6.81 3.46 -4.53
CA TYR A 159 6.49 3.40 -5.95
C TYR A 159 7.71 3.71 -6.84
N LYS A 160 8.49 4.74 -6.50
CA LYS A 160 9.69 5.11 -7.26
C LYS A 160 10.75 4.01 -7.19
N GLN A 161 11.08 3.55 -5.98
CA GLN A 161 12.10 2.52 -5.75
C GLN A 161 11.75 1.18 -6.40
N LEU A 162 10.47 0.82 -6.48
CA LEU A 162 10.05 -0.52 -6.90
C LEU A 162 9.43 -0.60 -8.30
N VAL A 163 8.92 0.51 -8.84
CA VAL A 163 8.20 0.50 -10.14
C VAL A 163 8.89 1.36 -11.18
N LEU A 164 9.38 2.55 -10.81
CA LEU A 164 10.11 3.39 -11.76
C LEU A 164 11.52 2.88 -12.01
N GLU A 165 12.23 2.37 -10.99
CA GLU A 165 13.54 1.71 -11.18
C GLU A 165 13.46 0.47 -12.09
N VAL A 166 12.34 -0.26 -12.07
CA VAL A 166 12.10 -1.37 -13.03
C VAL A 166 11.99 -0.85 -14.44
N SER A 167 11.34 0.31 -14.63
CA SER A 167 11.08 0.86 -15.96
C SER A 167 12.36 1.38 -16.61
N THR A 168 13.34 1.83 -15.85
CA THR A 168 14.65 2.27 -16.37
C THR A 168 15.58 1.10 -16.70
N ARG A 169 15.63 0.06 -15.85
CA ARG A 169 16.51 -1.11 -16.03
C ARG A 169 16.05 -2.13 -17.10
N VAL A 170 14.92 -1.90 -17.76
CA VAL A 170 14.44 -2.73 -18.88
C VAL A 170 14.91 -2.18 -20.23
N TYR A 171 15.44 -0.94 -20.25
CA TYR A 171 15.99 -0.29 -21.44
C TYR A 171 17.52 -0.08 -21.36
N GLU A 172 18.18 -0.74 -20.39
CA GLU A 172 19.64 -0.92 -20.30
C GLU A 172 19.98 -2.36 -20.68
#